data_AF-A0A9D2BPB0-F1
#
_entry.id   AF-A0A9D2BPB0-F1
#
_cell.length_a   1.000
_cell.length_b   1.000
_cell.length_c   1.000
_cell.angle_alpha   90.00
_cell.angle_beta   90.00
_cell.angle_gamma   90.00
#
_symmetry.space_group_name_H-M   'P 1'
#
loop_
_entity.id
_entity.type
_entity.pdbx_description
1 polymer ?
#
loop_
_entity_poly.entity_id
_entity_poly.type
_entity_poly.pdbx_seq_one_letter_code
_entity_poly.pdbx_strand_id
1 'polypeptide(L)'
;MNRNGLTMTIIFQAESANFGEGIGNLTVLKKYSRGDKNQYTYISRQALRYNIIQQLGYDNTPISNESGVVQFAADASIDKYPEVDLFGYMKTVSKKDNSAGKSSTRSAVVRLSNAVSLEPFNSDLDFLTNMGLAKREGYENAIAQSEIHRSLYAYTVTIDLDRIGEDGDISIPVDEKINRIETLLKTIMFLYRDIKGRRENLSPLFVIGGVFSRKNPFFSNAINVNNGNLNISSIKSVLDMMQEEKEFVKVGLVNGIFNNEDDIINELNAKGVGEIFNEIIDDMKKAYE
;
A
#
# COMPACT_ATOMS: atom_id res chain seq x y z
N MET A 1 -21.88 14.62 -11.49
CA MET A 1 -20.83 13.72 -12.00
C MET A 1 -20.76 12.51 -11.08
N ASN A 2 -20.72 11.29 -11.62
CA ASN A 2 -20.56 10.08 -10.80
C ASN A 2 -19.10 9.97 -10.35
N ARG A 3 -18.86 10.05 -9.03
CA ARG A 3 -17.52 10.01 -8.44
C ARG A 3 -17.17 8.57 -8.06
N ASN A 4 -16.64 7.82 -9.03
CA ASN A 4 -16.36 6.38 -8.89
C ASN A 4 -14.87 6.06 -8.66
N GLY A 5 -14.01 7.06 -8.52
CA GLY A 5 -12.57 6.89 -8.32
C GLY A 5 -12.13 7.36 -6.95
N LEU A 6 -11.83 6.44 -6.04
CA LEU A 6 -11.20 6.80 -4.77
C LEU A 6 -9.68 6.70 -4.95
N THR A 7 -8.96 7.79 -4.72
CA THR A 7 -7.49 7.76 -4.70
C THR A 7 -6.95 8.48 -3.47
N MET A 8 -5.88 7.94 -2.89
CA MET A 8 -5.16 8.59 -1.81
C MET A 8 -3.67 8.27 -1.87
N THR A 9 -2.84 9.28 -1.68
CA THR A 9 -1.39 9.12 -1.47
C THR A 9 -1.09 9.34 0.00
N ILE A 10 -0.35 8.40 0.58
CA ILE A 10 -0.08 8.30 2.01
C ILE A 10 1.42 8.42 2.22
N ILE A 11 1.82 9.19 3.22
CA ILE A 11 3.18 9.17 3.80
C ILE A 11 3.10 8.53 5.18
N PHE A 12 4.00 7.60 5.46
CA PHE A 12 4.20 7.01 6.80
C PHE A 12 5.70 6.88 7.08
N GLN A 13 6.10 6.67 8.33
CA GLN A 13 7.50 6.40 8.69
C GLN A 13 7.67 4.91 8.97
N ALA A 14 8.75 4.29 8.48
CA ALA A 14 9.08 2.91 8.82
C ALA A 14 10.58 2.67 8.82
N GLU A 15 11.00 1.57 9.47
CA GLU A 15 12.39 1.14 9.50
C GLU A 15 12.57 -0.24 8.86
N SER A 16 13.44 -0.31 7.85
CA SER A 16 13.97 -1.56 7.29
C SER A 16 12.89 -2.60 6.95
N ALA A 17 11.81 -2.14 6.31
CA ALA A 17 10.53 -2.85 6.25
C ALA A 17 10.36 -3.83 5.07
N ASN A 18 11.33 -3.91 4.13
CA ASN A 18 11.29 -4.93 3.07
C ASN A 18 12.69 -5.33 2.61
N PHE A 19 13.04 -6.60 2.83
CA PHE A 19 14.30 -7.19 2.37
C PHE A 19 14.15 -7.91 1.03
N GLY A 20 15.23 -7.93 0.25
CA GLY A 20 15.40 -8.75 -0.94
C GLY A 20 16.16 -10.03 -0.61
N GLU A 21 16.65 -10.70 -1.66
CA GLU A 21 17.58 -11.81 -1.51
C GLU A 21 18.92 -11.28 -0.98
N GLY A 22 19.46 -11.93 0.04
CA GLY A 22 20.74 -11.59 0.66
C GLY A 22 21.93 -12.24 -0.06
N ILE A 23 23.14 -11.82 0.29
CA ILE A 23 24.38 -12.45 -0.18
C ILE A 23 25.17 -12.92 1.05
N GLY A 24 25.34 -14.24 1.20
CA GLY A 24 25.97 -14.82 2.40
C GLY A 24 25.23 -14.41 3.67
N ASN A 25 25.96 -13.81 4.63
CA ASN A 25 25.40 -13.32 5.90
C ASN A 25 24.90 -11.86 5.85
N LEU A 26 24.81 -11.25 4.66
CA LEU A 26 24.25 -9.91 4.48
C LEU A 26 22.79 -9.97 4.05
N THR A 27 21.89 -9.40 4.85
CA THR A 27 20.53 -9.11 4.39
C THR A 27 20.46 -7.74 3.72
N VAL A 28 19.96 -7.72 2.50
CA VAL A 28 19.87 -6.51 1.67
C VAL A 28 18.44 -5.99 1.63
N LEU A 29 18.25 -4.68 1.81
CA LEU A 29 16.95 -4.02 1.61
C LEU A 29 16.60 -3.97 0.12
N LYS A 30 15.30 -4.08 -0.19
CA LYS A 30 14.84 -3.78 -1.55
C LYS A 30 15.04 -2.30 -1.84
N LYS A 31 15.81 -1.98 -2.87
CA LYS A 31 16.15 -0.61 -3.25
C LYS A 31 16.37 -0.47 -4.76
N TYR A 32 16.29 0.75 -5.27
CA TYR A 32 16.62 1.09 -6.65
C TYR A 32 17.26 2.49 -6.73
N SER A 33 18.02 2.74 -7.79
CA SER A 33 18.65 4.04 -8.03
C SER A 33 17.74 4.96 -8.86
N ARG A 34 17.83 6.28 -8.62
CA ARG A 34 17.17 7.30 -9.45
C ARG A 34 18.22 8.17 -10.18
N GLY A 35 17.73 9.03 -11.09
CA GLY A 35 18.59 9.88 -11.93
C GLY A 35 19.39 10.94 -11.16
N ASP A 36 19.05 11.18 -9.91
CA ASP A 36 19.78 12.03 -8.96
C ASP A 36 21.00 11.33 -8.33
N LYS A 37 21.29 10.09 -8.76
CA LYS A 37 22.40 9.24 -8.31
C LYS A 37 22.25 8.72 -6.88
N ASN A 38 21.09 8.89 -6.27
CA ASN A 38 20.79 8.31 -4.96
C ASN A 38 20.09 6.94 -5.10
N GLN A 39 20.15 6.16 -4.02
CA GLN A 39 19.39 4.92 -3.87
C GLN A 39 18.20 5.15 -2.94
N TYR A 40 17.09 4.49 -3.23
CA TYR A 40 15.85 4.59 -2.45
C TYR A 40 15.37 3.20 -2.10
N THR A 41 15.09 2.96 -0.83
CA THR A 41 14.49 1.70 -0.39
C THR A 41 13.00 1.72 -0.70
N TYR A 42 12.41 0.54 -0.87
CA TYR A 42 10.98 0.44 -1.08
C TYR A 42 10.37 -0.80 -0.45
N ILE A 43 9.12 -0.67 -0.01
CA ILE A 43 8.25 -1.78 0.34
C ILE A 43 7.40 -2.09 -0.88
N SER A 44 7.48 -3.32 -1.36
CA SER A 44 6.78 -3.69 -2.59
C SER A 44 5.27 -3.69 -2.38
N ARG A 45 4.51 -3.36 -3.43
CA ARG A 45 3.05 -3.44 -3.40
C ARG A 45 2.52 -4.82 -2.99
N GLN A 46 3.25 -5.89 -3.33
CA GLN A 46 2.93 -7.25 -2.89
C GLN A 46 3.09 -7.41 -1.38
N ALA A 47 4.15 -6.81 -0.81
CA ALA A 47 4.40 -6.82 0.62
C ALA A 47 3.35 -6.00 1.39
N LEU A 48 2.93 -4.85 0.86
CA LEU A 48 1.81 -4.06 1.40
C LEU A 48 0.49 -4.84 1.32
N ARG A 49 0.15 -5.35 0.13
CA ARG A 49 -1.04 -6.20 -0.10
C ARG A 49 -1.10 -7.36 0.88
N TYR A 50 0.01 -8.06 1.09
CA TYR A 50 0.09 -9.17 2.04
C TYR A 50 -0.32 -8.74 3.46
N ASN A 51 0.21 -7.63 3.96
CA ASN A 51 -0.15 -7.15 5.31
C ASN A 51 -1.60 -6.70 5.41
N ILE A 52 -2.09 -6.01 4.37
CA ILE A 52 -3.48 -5.57 4.30
C ILE A 52 -4.42 -6.78 4.36
N ILE A 53 -4.19 -7.82 3.55
CA ILE A 53 -5.05 -9.01 3.50
C ILE A 53 -5.03 -9.78 4.82
N GLN A 54 -3.84 -9.97 5.41
CA GLN A 54 -3.70 -10.61 6.72
C GLN A 54 -4.49 -9.87 7.80
N GLN A 55 -4.42 -8.53 7.84
CA GLN A 55 -5.13 -7.72 8.83
C GLN A 55 -6.63 -7.59 8.53
N LEU A 56 -7.05 -7.75 7.27
CA LEU A 56 -8.45 -7.89 6.90
C LEU A 56 -9.03 -9.27 7.28
N GLY A 57 -8.19 -10.28 7.53
CA GLY A 57 -8.63 -11.67 7.69
C GLY A 57 -9.19 -12.27 6.40
N TYR A 58 -8.75 -11.75 5.24
CA TYR A 58 -9.20 -12.21 3.91
C TYR A 58 -8.19 -13.18 3.26
N ASP A 59 -7.24 -13.71 4.03
CA ASP A 59 -6.22 -14.67 3.58
C ASP A 59 -6.73 -16.12 3.51
N ASN A 60 -8.05 -16.30 3.48
CA ASN A 60 -8.72 -17.60 3.47
C ASN A 60 -9.17 -18.04 2.06
N THR A 61 -8.82 -17.30 1.01
CA THR A 61 -9.18 -17.67 -0.36
C THR A 61 -8.49 -18.97 -0.76
N PRO A 62 -9.24 -19.99 -1.23
CA PRO A 62 -8.67 -21.27 -1.66
C PRO A 62 -7.65 -21.09 -2.78
N ILE A 63 -6.58 -21.86 -2.71
CA ILE A 63 -5.52 -21.92 -3.71
C ILE A 63 -5.43 -23.31 -4.33
N SER A 64 -4.89 -23.39 -5.54
CA SER A 64 -4.63 -24.62 -6.28
C SER A 64 -3.24 -24.57 -6.91
N ASN A 65 -2.60 -25.74 -6.99
CA ASN A 65 -1.33 -25.94 -7.69
C ASN A 65 -1.47 -26.94 -8.87
N GLU A 66 -2.69 -27.20 -9.33
CA GLU A 66 -2.97 -28.19 -10.40
C GLU A 66 -2.31 -27.85 -11.75
N SER A 67 -1.97 -26.58 -11.98
CA SER A 67 -1.31 -26.10 -13.19
C SER A 67 0.21 -25.95 -13.04
N GLY A 68 0.80 -26.48 -11.95
CA GLY A 68 2.24 -26.37 -11.65
C GLY A 68 2.69 -25.00 -11.12
N VAL A 69 1.75 -24.06 -10.98
CA VAL A 69 1.93 -22.74 -10.37
C VAL A 69 0.80 -22.54 -9.35
N VAL A 70 1.15 -22.09 -8.15
CA VAL A 70 0.17 -21.75 -7.12
C VAL A 70 -0.63 -20.53 -7.55
N GLN A 71 -1.95 -20.68 -7.63
CA GLN A 71 -2.92 -19.66 -8.01
C GLN A 71 -4.20 -19.81 -7.18
N PHE A 72 -5.12 -18.85 -7.25
CA PHE A 72 -6.44 -19.02 -6.65
C PHE A 72 -7.18 -20.19 -7.29
N ALA A 73 -7.95 -20.92 -6.48
CA ALA A 73 -8.79 -22.01 -6.96
C ALA A 73 -9.79 -21.50 -8.02
N ALA A 74 -10.14 -22.36 -8.98
CA ALA A 74 -10.99 -21.99 -10.11
C ALA A 74 -12.37 -21.48 -9.65
N ASP A 75 -12.90 -22.08 -8.58
CA ASP A 75 -14.21 -21.82 -7.96
C ASP A 75 -14.19 -20.68 -6.92
N ALA A 76 -13.05 -20.05 -6.66
CA ALA A 76 -12.93 -18.95 -5.70
C ALA A 76 -13.59 -17.66 -6.23
N SER A 77 -14.89 -17.50 -6.02
CA SER A 77 -15.68 -16.38 -6.56
C SER A 77 -15.71 -15.15 -5.64
N ILE A 78 -16.06 -14.01 -6.22
CA ILE A 78 -15.90 -12.68 -5.59
C ILE A 78 -16.99 -12.38 -4.56
N ASP A 79 -18.13 -13.05 -4.64
CA ASP A 79 -19.21 -13.07 -3.65
C ASP A 79 -18.77 -13.79 -2.37
N LYS A 80 -17.88 -14.79 -2.47
CA LYS A 80 -17.40 -15.57 -1.33
C LYS A 80 -16.10 -15.05 -0.73
N TYR A 81 -15.21 -14.54 -1.58
CA TYR A 81 -13.84 -14.19 -1.19
C TYR A 81 -13.53 -12.73 -1.55
N PRO A 82 -13.57 -11.81 -0.57
CA PRO A 82 -13.26 -10.41 -0.81
C PRO A 82 -11.84 -10.16 -1.34
N GLU A 83 -10.87 -11.05 -1.07
CA GLU A 83 -9.49 -10.90 -1.56
C GLU A 83 -9.42 -10.78 -3.08
N VAL A 84 -10.12 -11.68 -3.78
CA VAL A 84 -10.15 -11.72 -5.26
C VAL A 84 -11.07 -10.65 -5.84
N ASP A 85 -11.99 -10.12 -5.04
CA ASP A 85 -12.78 -8.94 -5.38
C ASP A 85 -11.94 -7.67 -5.38
N LEU A 86 -11.20 -7.43 -4.30
CA LEU A 86 -10.37 -6.24 -4.13
C LEU A 86 -9.15 -6.27 -5.03
N PHE A 87 -8.39 -7.36 -5.04
CA PHE A 87 -7.07 -7.42 -5.68
C PHE A 87 -7.03 -8.19 -6.99
N GLY A 88 -8.17 -8.69 -7.45
CA GLY A 88 -8.27 -9.41 -8.71
C GLY A 88 -7.60 -10.79 -8.67
N TYR A 89 -7.60 -11.45 -9.82
CA TYR A 89 -7.06 -12.79 -9.97
C TYR A 89 -6.67 -13.09 -11.42
N MET A 90 -5.81 -14.09 -11.58
CA MET A 90 -5.61 -14.82 -12.83
C MET A 90 -5.68 -16.30 -12.50
N LYS A 91 -6.65 -17.01 -13.09
CA LYS A 91 -6.89 -18.43 -12.86
C LYS A 91 -6.79 -19.17 -14.17
N THR A 92 -5.99 -20.22 -14.21
CA THR A 92 -5.80 -21.05 -15.39
C THR A 92 -6.25 -22.48 -15.11
N VAL A 93 -7.18 -22.99 -15.90
CA VAL A 93 -7.57 -24.40 -15.81
C VAL A 93 -6.76 -25.18 -16.84
N SER A 94 -5.93 -26.10 -16.36
CA SER A 94 -5.12 -26.99 -17.20
C SER A 94 -6.01 -27.88 -18.08
N LYS A 95 -5.52 -28.19 -19.29
CA LYS A 95 -6.27 -28.96 -20.29
C LYS A 95 -6.64 -30.34 -19.73
N LYS A 96 -7.92 -30.72 -19.82
CA LYS A 96 -8.37 -32.11 -19.76
C LYS A 96 -8.99 -32.45 -21.13
N ASP A 97 -8.49 -33.49 -21.78
CA ASP A 97 -8.99 -34.07 -23.04
C ASP A 97 -9.28 -33.09 -24.20
N ASN A 98 -8.24 -32.77 -25.01
CA ASN A 98 -8.32 -32.04 -26.29
C ASN A 98 -9.08 -30.70 -26.31
N SER A 99 -9.46 -30.16 -25.16
CA SER A 99 -10.10 -28.86 -25.02
C SER A 99 -9.06 -27.74 -24.80
N ALA A 100 -9.33 -26.53 -25.32
CA ALA A 100 -8.47 -25.38 -25.10
C ALA A 100 -8.48 -24.99 -23.61
N GLY A 101 -7.30 -24.74 -23.03
CA GLY A 101 -7.21 -24.28 -21.64
C GLY A 101 -7.97 -22.96 -21.47
N LYS A 102 -8.80 -22.87 -20.43
CA LYS A 102 -9.55 -21.65 -20.12
C LYS A 102 -8.77 -20.82 -19.09
N SER A 103 -8.56 -19.55 -19.40
CA SER A 103 -8.03 -18.57 -18.47
C SER A 103 -9.15 -17.60 -18.10
N SER A 104 -9.30 -17.34 -16.80
CA SER A 104 -10.18 -16.30 -16.27
C SER A 104 -9.33 -15.26 -15.55
N THR A 105 -9.52 -14.00 -15.91
CA THR A 105 -8.73 -12.88 -15.41
C THR A 105 -9.63 -11.76 -14.94
N ARG A 106 -9.41 -11.29 -13.71
CA ARG A 106 -10.01 -10.06 -13.20
C ARG A 106 -8.90 -9.10 -12.81
N SER A 107 -8.85 -7.94 -13.47
CA SER A 107 -7.93 -6.86 -13.09
C SER A 107 -8.24 -6.35 -11.69
N ALA A 108 -7.20 -6.14 -10.89
CA ALA A 108 -7.32 -5.56 -9.55
C ALA A 108 -8.20 -4.30 -9.54
N VAL A 109 -9.09 -4.22 -8.56
CA VAL A 109 -9.98 -3.07 -8.35
C VAL A 109 -9.29 -2.06 -7.42
N VAL A 110 -8.63 -2.56 -6.38
CA VAL A 110 -7.72 -1.84 -5.49
C VAL A 110 -6.30 -1.99 -6.02
N ARG A 111 -5.69 -0.87 -6.39
CA ARG A 111 -4.31 -0.80 -6.89
C ARG A 111 -3.44 -0.09 -5.88
N LEU A 112 -2.27 -0.68 -5.62
CA LEU A 112 -1.24 -0.16 -4.74
C LEU A 112 0.01 0.13 -5.56
N SER A 113 0.61 1.31 -5.36
CA SER A 113 2.00 1.53 -5.74
C SER A 113 2.93 0.85 -4.74
N ASN A 114 4.23 0.77 -5.08
CA ASN A 114 5.24 0.50 -4.05
C ASN A 114 5.28 1.68 -3.09
N ALA A 115 5.55 1.42 -1.81
CA ALA A 115 5.94 2.48 -0.88
C ALA A 115 7.43 2.75 -1.05
N VAL A 116 7.80 3.95 -1.48
CA VAL A 116 9.19 4.32 -1.77
C VAL A 116 9.65 5.31 -0.71
N SER A 117 10.88 5.16 -0.21
CA SER A 117 11.48 6.14 0.69
C SER A 117 11.54 7.53 0.04
N LEU A 118 11.28 8.55 0.83
CA LEU A 118 11.38 9.96 0.43
C LEU A 118 12.78 10.51 0.72
N GLU A 119 13.58 9.77 1.48
CA GLU A 119 14.97 10.09 1.77
C GLU A 119 15.91 9.05 1.12
N PRO A 120 17.14 9.47 0.75
CA PRO A 120 18.13 8.59 0.16
C PRO A 120 18.69 7.60 1.19
N PHE A 121 18.90 6.36 0.73
CA PHE A 121 19.57 5.32 1.49
C PHE A 121 21.09 5.52 1.46
N ASN A 122 21.71 5.60 2.64
CA ASN A 122 23.14 5.89 2.79
C ASN A 122 24.01 4.64 3.05
N SER A 123 23.50 3.44 2.76
CA SER A 123 24.22 2.16 2.99
C SER A 123 24.50 1.84 4.46
N ASP A 124 23.63 2.28 5.36
CA ASP A 124 23.74 1.98 6.79
C ASP A 124 23.57 0.47 7.07
N LEU A 125 24.36 -0.04 8.01
CA LEU A 125 24.41 -1.45 8.39
C LEU A 125 24.24 -1.63 9.90
N ASP A 126 23.47 -2.65 10.26
CA ASP A 126 23.43 -3.23 11.60
C ASP A 126 24.20 -4.55 11.64
N PHE A 127 24.84 -4.83 12.78
CA PHE A 127 25.63 -6.04 13.02
C PHE A 127 24.95 -6.90 14.08
N LEU A 128 24.24 -7.92 13.62
CA LEU A 128 23.58 -8.91 14.45
C LEU A 128 24.60 -9.93 14.95
N THR A 129 24.54 -10.27 16.24
CA THR A 129 25.48 -11.21 16.87
C THR A 129 24.76 -12.22 17.75
N ASN A 130 25.24 -13.46 17.75
CA ASN A 130 24.79 -14.52 18.64
C ASN A 130 25.68 -14.70 19.89
N MET A 131 26.56 -13.74 20.20
CA MET A 131 27.57 -13.84 21.26
C MET A 131 27.02 -14.33 22.60
N GLY A 132 25.84 -13.85 23.00
CA GLY A 132 25.20 -14.25 24.26
C GLY A 132 24.84 -15.74 24.36
N LEU A 133 24.67 -16.41 23.22
CA LEU A 133 24.50 -17.87 23.13
C LEU A 133 25.85 -18.57 23.00
N ALA A 134 26.73 -18.08 22.11
CA ALA A 134 28.03 -18.68 21.85
C ALA A 134 28.90 -18.82 23.12
N LYS A 135 28.90 -17.79 23.98
CA LYS A 135 29.66 -17.78 25.24
C LYS A 135 29.26 -18.87 26.24
N ARG A 136 28.03 -19.40 26.16
CA ARG A 136 27.52 -20.39 27.13
C ARG A 136 28.27 -21.72 27.05
N GLU A 137 28.71 -22.10 25.86
CA GLU A 137 29.38 -23.37 25.57
C GLU A 137 30.79 -23.17 24.98
N GLY A 138 31.31 -21.93 24.99
CA GLY A 138 32.63 -21.61 24.45
C GLY A 138 32.75 -21.70 22.93
N TYR A 139 31.64 -21.53 22.20
CA TYR A 139 31.63 -21.49 20.74
C TYR A 139 32.12 -20.16 20.17
N GLU A 140 32.52 -20.16 18.89
CA GLU A 140 32.84 -18.94 18.16
C GLU A 140 31.57 -18.11 17.86
N ASN A 141 31.73 -16.79 17.92
CA ASN A 141 30.66 -15.84 17.62
C ASN A 141 30.41 -15.77 16.10
N ALA A 142 29.14 -15.80 15.72
CA ALA A 142 28.70 -15.54 14.35
C ALA A 142 28.13 -14.12 14.26
N ILE A 143 28.60 -13.38 13.23
CA ILE A 143 28.11 -12.05 12.90
C ILE A 143 27.33 -12.12 11.59
N ALA A 144 26.14 -11.52 11.58
CA ALA A 144 25.37 -11.26 10.39
C ALA A 144 25.18 -9.75 10.21
N GLN A 145 25.13 -9.30 8.96
CA GLN A 145 24.94 -7.89 8.62
C GLN A 145 23.53 -7.70 8.07
N SER A 146 22.88 -6.59 8.40
CA SER A 146 21.61 -6.21 7.81
C SER A 146 21.67 -4.76 7.42
N GLU A 147 21.34 -4.45 6.17
CA GLU A 147 21.07 -3.07 5.79
C GLU A 147 19.89 -2.53 6.61
N ILE A 148 20.04 -1.31 7.10
CA ILE A 148 19.01 -0.61 7.86
C ILE A 148 18.70 0.74 7.23
N HIS A 149 17.43 1.12 7.23
CA HIS A 149 17.02 2.43 6.74
C HIS A 149 15.70 2.84 7.40
N ARG A 150 15.74 3.91 8.18
CA ARG A 150 14.55 4.57 8.72
C ARG A 150 14.26 5.81 7.90
N SER A 151 13.08 5.86 7.29
CA SER A 151 12.69 6.96 6.41
C SER A 151 11.18 7.15 6.37
N LEU A 152 10.75 8.33 5.89
CA LEU A 152 9.39 8.50 5.39
C LEU A 152 9.22 7.74 4.07
N TYR A 153 8.13 7.02 3.92
CA TYR A 153 7.77 6.31 2.69
C TYR A 153 6.45 6.84 2.15
N ALA A 154 6.34 6.95 0.82
CA ALA A 154 5.09 7.31 0.16
C ALA A 154 4.56 6.20 -0.75
N TYR A 155 3.26 5.93 -0.68
CA TYR A 155 2.55 5.06 -1.63
C TYR A 155 1.15 5.62 -1.94
N THR A 156 0.57 5.15 -3.04
CA THR A 156 -0.76 5.53 -3.50
C THR A 156 -1.67 4.31 -3.56
N VAL A 157 -2.89 4.49 -3.10
CA VAL A 157 -4.02 3.56 -3.23
C VAL A 157 -5.02 4.16 -4.22
N THR A 158 -5.45 3.38 -5.21
CA THR A 158 -6.49 3.77 -6.16
C THR A 158 -7.53 2.66 -6.25
N ILE A 159 -8.81 3.01 -6.09
CA ILE A 159 -9.93 2.07 -6.06
C ILE A 159 -10.97 2.49 -7.11
N ASP A 160 -11.31 1.56 -7.99
CA ASP A 160 -12.42 1.72 -8.94
C ASP A 160 -13.73 1.30 -8.24
N LEU A 161 -14.44 2.24 -7.61
CA LEU A 161 -15.61 1.94 -6.75
C LEU A 161 -16.72 1.18 -7.50
N ASP A 162 -16.99 1.58 -8.74
CA ASP A 162 -17.98 0.95 -9.62
C ASP A 162 -17.64 -0.49 -10.04
N ARG A 163 -16.42 -0.97 -9.77
CA ARG A 163 -16.00 -2.34 -10.08
C ARG A 163 -15.94 -3.25 -8.85
N ILE A 164 -16.15 -2.71 -7.64
CA ILE A 164 -16.19 -3.50 -6.41
C ILE A 164 -17.45 -4.36 -6.42
N GLY A 165 -17.28 -5.65 -6.16
CA GLY A 165 -18.39 -6.59 -6.11
C GLY A 165 -19.04 -6.91 -7.46
N GLU A 166 -18.39 -6.56 -8.57
CA GLU A 166 -18.86 -6.81 -9.94
C GLU A 166 -17.88 -7.70 -10.72
N ASP A 167 -18.33 -8.87 -11.17
CA ASP A 167 -17.55 -9.79 -12.00
C ASP A 167 -18.45 -10.68 -12.88
N GLY A 168 -18.61 -10.30 -14.16
CA GLY A 168 -19.50 -10.99 -15.09
C GLY A 168 -20.96 -10.86 -14.66
N ASP A 169 -21.62 -12.00 -14.39
CA ASP A 169 -23.00 -12.05 -13.90
C ASP A 169 -23.11 -11.90 -12.37
N ILE A 170 -21.98 -11.81 -11.66
CA ILE A 170 -21.96 -11.66 -10.20
C ILE A 170 -21.97 -10.16 -9.86
N SER A 171 -23.01 -9.75 -9.14
CA SER A 171 -23.13 -8.45 -8.49
C SER A 171 -23.54 -8.65 -7.02
N ILE A 172 -22.71 -8.20 -6.08
CA ILE A 172 -23.00 -8.34 -4.63
C ILE A 172 -23.87 -7.16 -4.13
N PRO A 173 -24.56 -7.31 -2.98
CA PRO A 173 -25.34 -6.22 -2.39
C PRO A 173 -24.49 -4.96 -2.12
N VAL A 174 -25.09 -3.79 -2.30
CA VAL A 174 -24.43 -2.48 -2.11
C VAL A 174 -23.82 -2.35 -0.71
N ASP A 175 -24.55 -2.78 0.33
CA ASP A 175 -24.06 -2.74 1.71
C ASP A 175 -22.76 -3.54 1.87
N GLU A 176 -22.60 -4.65 1.14
CA GLU A 176 -21.38 -5.44 1.20
C GLU A 176 -20.22 -4.79 0.43
N LYS A 177 -20.50 -4.12 -0.69
CA LYS A 177 -19.50 -3.30 -1.41
C LYS A 177 -18.95 -2.20 -0.51
N ILE A 178 -19.84 -1.47 0.15
CA ILE A 178 -19.49 -0.42 1.11
C ILE A 178 -18.65 -1.01 2.25
N ASN A 179 -19.10 -2.11 2.86
CA ASN A 179 -18.41 -2.75 3.97
C ASN A 179 -16.98 -3.19 3.61
N ARG A 180 -16.78 -3.75 2.42
CA ARG A 180 -15.44 -4.18 1.94
C ARG A 180 -14.49 -3.00 1.83
N ILE A 181 -14.94 -1.87 1.28
CA ILE A 181 -14.09 -0.67 1.13
C ILE A 181 -13.88 0.02 2.48
N GLU A 182 -14.91 0.17 3.30
CA GLU A 182 -14.80 0.78 4.62
C GLU A 182 -13.81 0.02 5.51
N THR A 183 -13.89 -1.31 5.52
CA THR A 183 -12.96 -2.15 6.28
C THR A 183 -11.54 -2.01 5.75
N LEU A 184 -11.35 -2.00 4.42
CA LEU A 184 -10.05 -1.75 3.79
C LEU A 184 -9.44 -0.41 4.22
N LEU A 185 -10.23 0.67 4.19
CA LEU A 185 -9.76 2.01 4.58
C LEU A 185 -9.39 2.07 6.06
N LYS A 186 -10.18 1.45 6.94
CA LYS A 186 -9.87 1.33 8.37
C LYS A 186 -8.60 0.51 8.62
N THR A 187 -8.39 -0.57 7.87
CA THR A 187 -7.14 -1.36 7.94
C THR A 187 -5.94 -0.54 7.49
N ILE A 188 -6.07 0.26 6.43
CA ILE A 188 -5.00 1.15 5.95
C ILE A 188 -4.66 2.22 6.99
N MET A 189 -5.66 2.78 7.67
CA MET A 189 -5.47 3.83 8.68
C MET A 189 -4.59 3.38 9.86
N PHE A 190 -4.61 2.09 10.22
CA PHE A 190 -3.82 1.51 11.31
C PHE A 190 -2.93 0.36 10.86
N LEU A 191 -2.48 0.40 9.60
CA LEU A 191 -1.70 -0.69 9.03
C LEU A 191 -0.39 -0.86 9.80
N TYR A 192 -0.05 -2.10 10.12
CA TYR A 192 1.27 -2.44 10.66
C TYR A 192 1.92 -3.56 9.84
N ARG A 193 3.17 -3.86 10.15
CA ARG A 193 3.88 -5.00 9.56
C ARG A 193 4.75 -5.70 10.60
N ASP A 194 4.56 -7.01 10.74
CA ASP A 194 5.46 -7.86 11.51
C ASP A 194 6.59 -8.35 10.59
N ILE A 195 7.84 -8.05 10.95
CA ILE A 195 9.02 -8.39 10.15
C ILE A 195 10.25 -8.59 11.03
N LYS A 196 11.01 -9.67 10.79
CA LYS A 196 12.25 -9.99 11.53
C LYS A 196 12.11 -9.84 13.07
N GLY A 197 10.98 -10.29 13.63
CA GLY A 197 10.75 -10.29 15.09
C GLY A 197 10.31 -8.95 15.69
N ARG A 198 10.02 -7.93 14.88
CA ARG A 198 9.50 -6.63 15.33
C ARG A 198 8.20 -6.26 14.60
N ARG A 199 7.47 -5.32 15.18
CA ARG A 199 6.27 -4.71 14.61
C ARG A 199 6.55 -3.28 14.18
N GLU A 200 6.47 -3.02 12.89
CA GLU A 200 6.58 -1.69 12.29
C GLU A 200 5.20 -1.04 12.16
N ASN A 201 5.06 0.19 12.65
CA ASN A 201 3.84 0.97 12.48
C ASN A 201 3.85 1.65 11.11
N LEU A 202 2.88 1.34 10.24
CA LEU A 202 2.75 1.92 8.90
C LEU A 202 1.56 2.91 8.83
N SER A 203 1.04 3.35 9.97
CA SER A 203 -0.09 4.27 10.03
C SER A 203 0.25 5.60 9.32
N PRO A 204 -0.70 6.22 8.60
CA PRO A 204 -0.46 7.47 7.88
C PRO A 204 -0.05 8.61 8.82
N LEU A 205 1.00 9.32 8.44
CA LEU A 205 1.43 10.60 9.02
C LEU A 205 0.95 11.78 8.18
N PHE A 206 0.77 11.56 6.89
CA PHE A 206 0.12 12.49 5.97
C PHE A 206 -0.69 11.70 4.95
N VAL A 207 -1.85 12.23 4.56
CA VAL A 207 -2.70 11.66 3.52
C VAL A 207 -3.26 12.79 2.65
N ILE A 208 -3.25 12.59 1.34
CA ILE A 208 -3.94 13.48 0.40
C ILE A 208 -4.72 12.63 -0.59
N GLY A 209 -6.02 12.90 -0.72
CA GLY A 209 -6.89 12.07 -1.54
C GLY A 209 -8.35 12.47 -1.47
N GLY A 210 -9.21 11.61 -1.99
CA GLY A 210 -10.64 11.87 -2.06
C GLY A 210 -11.35 10.90 -3.00
N VAL A 211 -12.62 11.20 -3.25
CA VAL A 211 -13.47 10.46 -4.20
C VAL A 211 -13.77 11.38 -5.38
N PHE A 212 -13.34 10.97 -6.56
CA PHE A 212 -13.27 11.78 -7.77
C PHE A 212 -13.99 11.10 -8.93
N SER A 213 -14.22 11.84 -10.02
CA SER A 213 -14.79 11.26 -11.24
C SER A 213 -13.72 10.51 -12.02
N ARG A 214 -12.47 10.99 -11.99
CA ARG A 214 -11.32 10.33 -12.62
C ARG A 214 -10.64 9.34 -11.66
N LYS A 215 -10.39 8.13 -12.15
CA LYS A 215 -9.69 7.04 -11.43
C LYS A 215 -8.17 7.14 -11.60
N ASN A 216 -7.61 8.33 -11.38
CA ASN A 216 -6.20 8.63 -11.64
C ASN A 216 -5.44 8.84 -10.31
N PRO A 217 -4.24 8.27 -10.11
CA PRO A 217 -3.41 8.54 -8.93
C PRO A 217 -2.78 9.95 -8.96
N PHE A 218 -3.58 11.00 -8.79
CA PHE A 218 -3.20 12.41 -8.98
C PHE A 218 -1.87 12.81 -8.32
N PHE A 219 -1.70 12.42 -7.05
CA PHE A 219 -0.59 12.89 -6.22
C PHE A 219 0.61 11.93 -6.19
N SER A 220 0.61 10.82 -6.93
CA SER A 220 1.67 9.80 -6.82
C SER A 220 3.06 10.31 -7.14
N ASN A 221 3.15 11.33 -8.01
CA ASN A 221 4.40 11.95 -8.44
C ASN A 221 4.62 13.35 -7.84
N ALA A 222 3.70 13.83 -7.00
CA ALA A 222 3.75 15.17 -6.41
C ALA A 222 4.29 15.18 -4.98
N ILE A 223 4.30 14.03 -4.32
CA ILE A 223 4.78 13.88 -2.95
C ILE A 223 6.30 13.74 -2.94
N ASN A 224 6.95 14.72 -2.33
CA ASN A 224 8.38 14.72 -2.06
C ASN A 224 8.65 15.49 -0.76
N VAL A 225 9.67 15.05 -0.01
CA VAL A 225 10.11 15.70 1.23
C VAL A 225 11.57 16.09 1.09
N ASN A 226 11.89 17.35 1.39
CA ASN A 226 13.24 17.89 1.34
C ASN A 226 13.59 18.51 2.69
N ASN A 227 14.64 18.02 3.34
CA ASN A 227 15.09 18.52 4.65
C ASN A 227 13.95 18.63 5.69
N GLY A 228 13.11 17.59 5.77
CA GLY A 228 11.95 17.53 6.66
C GLY A 228 10.75 18.39 6.25
N ASN A 229 10.80 19.10 5.11
CA ASN A 229 9.68 19.88 4.60
C ASN A 229 8.95 19.13 3.48
N LEU A 230 7.62 19.06 3.54
CA LEU A 230 6.79 18.57 2.44
C LEU A 230 6.78 19.60 1.31
N ASN A 231 6.99 19.17 0.06
CA ASN A 231 6.92 20.07 -1.09
C ASN A 231 5.48 20.44 -1.46
N ILE A 232 4.95 21.49 -0.83
CA ILE A 232 3.59 22.00 -1.06
C ILE A 232 3.41 22.54 -2.48
N SER A 233 4.46 23.11 -3.08
CA SER A 233 4.37 23.70 -4.43
C SER A 233 4.00 22.67 -5.51
N SER A 234 4.59 21.47 -5.43
CA SER A 234 4.26 20.35 -6.32
C SER A 234 2.83 19.86 -6.13
N ILE A 235 2.33 19.85 -4.89
CA ILE A 235 0.94 19.49 -4.59
C ILE A 235 -0.02 20.53 -5.20
N LYS A 236 0.26 21.82 -5.00
CA LYS A 236 -0.54 22.92 -5.58
C LYS A 236 -0.62 22.86 -7.10
N SER A 237 0.50 22.56 -7.77
CA SER A 237 0.50 22.38 -9.23
C SER A 237 -0.43 21.26 -9.68
N VAL A 238 -0.50 20.14 -8.93
CA VAL A 238 -1.47 19.07 -9.23
C VAL A 238 -2.91 19.52 -8.95
N LEU A 239 -3.15 20.24 -7.86
CA LEU A 239 -4.48 20.79 -7.55
C LEU A 239 -4.99 21.72 -8.66
N ASP A 240 -4.12 22.55 -9.24
CA ASP A 240 -4.47 23.43 -10.36
C ASP A 240 -4.83 22.63 -11.62
N MET A 241 -4.19 21.48 -11.85
CA MET A 241 -4.53 20.57 -12.95
C MET A 241 -5.87 19.86 -12.75
N MET A 242 -6.35 19.72 -11.51
CA MET A 242 -7.59 19.01 -11.16
C MET A 242 -8.87 19.82 -11.43
N GLN A 243 -8.77 21.12 -11.71
CA GLN A 243 -9.92 22.01 -11.97
C GLN A 243 -10.96 21.92 -10.85
N GLU A 244 -12.21 21.53 -11.16
CA GLU A 244 -13.30 21.38 -10.19
C GLU A 244 -13.07 20.20 -9.22
N GLU A 245 -12.32 19.17 -9.62
CA GLU A 245 -12.08 18.01 -8.74
C GLU A 245 -11.24 18.35 -7.50
N LYS A 246 -10.53 19.49 -7.51
CA LYS A 246 -9.74 19.96 -6.37
C LYS A 246 -10.59 20.22 -5.12
N GLU A 247 -11.88 20.54 -5.29
CA GLU A 247 -12.81 20.79 -4.18
C GLU A 247 -13.11 19.52 -3.37
N PHE A 248 -12.89 18.34 -3.95
CA PHE A 248 -13.06 17.05 -3.28
C PHE A 248 -11.77 16.52 -2.66
N VAL A 249 -10.67 17.27 -2.77
CA VAL A 249 -9.39 16.87 -2.18
C VAL A 249 -9.42 17.14 -0.69
N LYS A 250 -9.04 16.10 0.06
CA LYS A 250 -8.94 16.06 1.50
C LYS A 250 -7.51 15.81 1.89
N VAL A 251 -7.01 16.58 2.87
CA VAL A 251 -5.62 16.54 3.33
C VAL A 251 -5.59 16.29 4.82
N GLY A 252 -4.93 15.21 5.22
CA GLY A 252 -4.75 14.80 6.61
C GLY A 252 -3.29 14.87 7.03
N LEU A 253 -3.06 15.31 8.26
CA LEU A 253 -1.74 15.50 8.84
C LEU A 253 -1.71 15.02 10.30
N VAL A 254 -0.60 14.40 10.69
CA VAL A 254 -0.19 14.22 12.09
C VAL A 254 0.84 15.31 12.41
N ASN A 255 0.57 16.12 13.44
CA ASN A 255 1.45 17.21 13.84
C ASN A 255 2.78 16.69 14.40
N GLY A 256 3.83 17.51 14.28
CA GLY A 256 5.19 17.23 14.75
C GLY A 256 6.03 16.38 13.79
N ILE A 257 5.56 16.14 12.56
CA ILE A 257 6.24 15.30 11.57
C ILE A 257 7.04 16.13 10.54
N PHE A 258 6.46 17.23 10.06
CA PHE A 258 7.08 18.07 9.04
C PHE A 258 7.47 19.42 9.62
N ASN A 259 8.61 19.95 9.18
CA ASN A 259 9.11 21.25 9.64
C ASN A 259 8.21 22.42 9.18
N ASN A 260 7.48 22.25 8.07
CA ASN A 260 6.56 23.24 7.52
C ASN A 260 5.08 22.89 7.77
N GLU A 261 4.75 22.33 8.94
CA GLU A 261 3.38 21.91 9.25
C GLU A 261 2.35 23.05 9.19
N ASP A 262 2.72 24.27 9.61
CA ASP A 262 1.84 25.43 9.54
C ASP A 262 1.45 25.76 8.08
N ASP A 263 2.39 25.64 7.14
CA ASP A 263 2.10 25.85 5.71
C ASP A 263 1.19 24.74 5.17
N ILE A 264 1.39 23.49 5.60
CA ILE A 264 0.53 22.37 5.20
C ILE A 264 -0.91 22.61 5.70
N ILE A 265 -1.07 23.03 6.95
CA ILE A 265 -2.38 23.32 7.55
C ILE A 265 -3.05 24.48 6.83
N ASN A 266 -2.35 25.61 6.69
CA ASN A 266 -2.96 26.84 6.19
C ASN A 266 -3.16 26.84 4.67
N GLU A 267 -2.21 26.28 3.90
CA GLU A 267 -2.26 26.34 2.44
C GLU A 267 -2.99 25.17 1.79
N LEU A 268 -3.05 24.01 2.47
CA LEU A 268 -3.73 22.81 1.97
C LEU A 268 -5.00 22.47 2.78
N ASN A 269 -5.36 23.31 3.75
CA ASN A 269 -6.50 23.09 4.67
C ASN A 269 -6.43 21.72 5.37
N ALA A 270 -5.23 21.33 5.80
CA ALA A 270 -5.02 20.02 6.39
C ALA A 270 -5.71 19.88 7.75
N LYS A 271 -6.31 18.71 7.98
CA LYS A 271 -6.99 18.32 9.23
C LYS A 271 -6.32 17.09 9.84
N GLY A 272 -6.86 16.56 10.94
CA GLY A 272 -6.36 15.32 11.51
C GLY A 272 -6.51 14.13 10.55
N VAL A 273 -5.51 13.25 10.45
CA VAL A 273 -5.57 12.04 9.60
C VAL A 273 -6.86 11.24 9.84
N GLY A 274 -7.23 10.98 11.10
CA GLY A 274 -8.44 10.22 11.41
C GLY A 274 -9.73 10.89 10.96
N GLU A 275 -9.81 12.22 11.03
CA GLU A 275 -10.95 13.00 10.52
C GLU A 275 -11.08 12.82 9.00
N ILE A 276 -9.95 12.93 8.29
CA ILE A 276 -9.92 12.82 6.83
C ILE A 276 -10.28 11.42 6.34
N PHE A 277 -9.85 10.36 7.05
CA PHE A 277 -10.29 9.00 6.73
C PHE A 277 -11.81 8.85 6.87
N ASN A 278 -12.41 9.38 7.93
CA ASN A 278 -13.87 9.35 8.11
C ASN A 278 -14.58 10.12 6.99
N GLU A 279 -14.10 11.33 6.67
CA GLU A 279 -14.68 12.12 5.58
C GLU A 279 -14.56 11.41 4.22
N ILE A 280 -13.47 10.71 3.93
CA ILE A 280 -13.30 9.93 2.69
C ILE A 280 -14.25 8.73 2.67
N ILE A 281 -14.43 8.04 3.81
CA ILE A 281 -15.39 6.93 3.95
C ILE A 281 -16.81 7.43 3.69
N ASP A 282 -17.20 8.58 4.22
CA ASP A 282 -18.53 9.16 4.02
C ASP A 282 -18.77 9.55 2.55
N ASP A 283 -17.77 10.13 1.88
CA ASP A 283 -17.88 10.41 0.44
C ASP A 283 -17.91 9.16 -0.42
N MET A 284 -17.22 8.10 0.00
CA MET A 284 -17.27 6.80 -0.66
C MET A 284 -18.66 6.18 -0.54
N LYS A 285 -19.30 6.25 0.62
CA LYS A 285 -20.68 5.76 0.83
C LYS A 285 -21.67 6.45 -0.11
N LYS A 286 -21.57 7.78 -0.22
CA LYS A 286 -22.39 8.58 -1.16
C LYS A 286 -22.19 8.23 -2.64
N ALA A 287 -21.10 7.56 -3.01
CA ALA A 287 -20.90 7.10 -4.38
C ALA A 287 -21.76 5.87 -4.73
N TYR A 288 -22.38 5.24 -3.73
CA TYR A 288 -23.27 4.09 -3.87
C TYR A 288 -24.76 4.41 -3.62
N GLU A 289 -25.05 5.66 -3.28
CA GLU A 289 -26.42 6.23 -3.20
C GLU A 289 -26.92 6.65 -4.58
#